data_AF-A0A969VPY1-F1
#
_entry.id   AF-A0A969VPY1-F1
#
_cell.length_a   1.000
_cell.length_b   1.000
_cell.length_c   1.000
_cell.angle_alpha   90.00
_cell.angle_beta   90.00
_cell.angle_gamma   90.00
#
_symmetry.space_group_name_H-M   'P 1'
#
loop_
_entity.id
_entity.type
_entity.pdbx_description
1 polymer ?
#
loop_
_entity_poly.entity_id
_entity_poly.type
_entity_poly.pdbx_seq_one_letter_code
_entity_poly.pdbx_strand_id
1 'polypeptide(L)'
;MESFRQFRREKIDETFHVHLGYVPFLACSGEYKTKPMQRSIRELLRVGLQPDVLIVRSEATDQRPLDQGVLDKIALFGNLDTQSVISLPDLESIYNVPVYLRNTSLQHNLEGFLNKKLKLKLPDFYEKYGNHNKRKQVIKVGLIVKYTKLEDSYLSVLEALKVAAVSENKFLRYELIDSEDKDLIKKGHGGCNCGSGWIWEKRYGG
;
A
#
# COMPACT_ATOMS: atom_id res chain seq x y z
N MET A 1 -12.12 -0.87 20.13
CA MET A 1 -10.99 -1.57 20.78
C MET A 1 -11.47 -2.47 21.91
N GLU A 2 -12.39 -2.03 22.77
CA GLU A 2 -12.86 -2.84 23.91
C GLU A 2 -13.45 -4.21 23.50
N SER A 3 -14.28 -4.27 22.45
CA SER A 3 -14.83 -5.54 21.95
C SER A 3 -13.75 -6.51 21.46
N PHE A 4 -12.71 -5.99 20.79
CA PHE A 4 -11.58 -6.81 20.34
C PHE A 4 -10.74 -7.31 21.52
N ARG A 5 -10.54 -6.47 22.54
CA ARG A 5 -9.84 -6.84 23.77
C ARG A 5 -10.55 -7.98 24.52
N GLN A 6 -11.89 -7.90 24.61
CA GLN A 6 -12.70 -8.96 25.20
C GLN A 6 -12.58 -10.26 24.40
N PHE A 7 -12.73 -10.18 23.07
CA PHE A 7 -12.55 -11.34 22.19
C PHE A 7 -11.17 -11.99 22.34
N ARG A 8 -10.11 -11.19 22.32
CA ARG A 8 -8.73 -11.68 22.50
C ARG A 8 -8.51 -12.34 23.87
N ARG A 9 -9.18 -11.84 24.93
CA ARG A 9 -9.08 -12.44 26.26
C ARG A 9 -9.69 -13.84 26.31
N GLU A 10 -10.78 -14.07 25.57
CA GLU A 10 -11.44 -15.38 25.50
C GLU A 10 -10.70 -16.35 24.58
N LYS A 11 -10.05 -15.83 23.52
CA LYS A 11 -9.47 -16.61 22.43
C LYS A 11 -8.04 -16.16 22.10
N ILE A 12 -7.17 -16.18 23.10
CA ILE A 12 -5.80 -15.66 22.95
C ILE A 12 -4.99 -16.45 21.91
N ASP A 13 -5.14 -17.78 21.89
CA ASP A 13 -4.43 -18.67 20.96
C ASP A 13 -5.04 -18.69 19.55
N GLU A 14 -6.20 -18.05 19.36
CA GLU A 14 -6.87 -17.92 18.05
C GLU A 14 -6.84 -16.48 17.51
N THR A 15 -6.24 -15.54 18.25
CA THR A 15 -6.20 -14.13 17.88
C THR A 15 -4.77 -13.64 17.65
N PHE A 16 -4.47 -13.26 16.41
CA PHE A 16 -3.21 -12.60 16.05
C PHE A 16 -3.46 -11.13 15.73
N HIS A 17 -2.76 -10.23 16.43
CA HIS A 17 -2.92 -8.79 16.33
C HIS A 17 -1.70 -8.14 15.69
N VAL A 18 -1.94 -7.54 14.53
CA VAL A 18 -0.97 -6.70 13.84
C VAL A 18 -1.34 -5.24 14.06
N HIS A 19 -0.44 -4.48 14.69
CA HIS A 19 -0.62 -3.04 14.85
C HIS A 19 0.25 -2.28 13.85
N LEU A 20 -0.40 -1.52 12.99
CA LEU A 20 0.26 -0.68 11.99
C LEU A 20 0.44 0.74 12.55
N GLY A 21 1.65 1.26 12.47
CA GLY A 21 1.92 2.66 12.78
C GLY A 21 2.83 3.31 11.74
N TYR A 22 2.98 4.62 11.85
CA TYR A 22 3.70 5.44 10.88
C TYR A 22 4.81 6.23 11.58
N VAL A 23 6.01 6.19 10.98
CA VAL A 23 7.21 6.90 11.43
C VAL A 23 7.62 7.88 10.34
N PRO A 24 7.42 9.20 10.55
CA PRO A 24 7.79 10.21 9.56
C PRO A 24 9.30 10.41 9.51
N PHE A 25 9.79 10.72 8.31
CA PHE A 25 11.15 11.19 8.08
C PHE A 25 11.16 12.72 8.09
N LEU A 26 11.94 13.33 8.98
CA LEU A 26 12.09 14.79 9.00
C LEU A 26 13.31 15.20 8.18
N ALA A 27 13.06 15.72 6.98
CA ALA A 27 14.11 16.19 6.07
C ALA A 27 15.03 17.24 6.73
N CYS A 28 14.48 18.15 7.55
CA CYS A 28 15.26 19.19 8.23
C CYS A 28 16.30 18.64 9.22
N SER A 29 16.07 17.46 9.81
CA SER A 29 16.99 16.83 10.75
C SER A 29 17.68 15.58 10.20
N GLY A 30 17.27 15.09 9.02
CA GLY A 30 17.79 13.85 8.44
C GLY A 30 17.46 12.58 9.25
N GLU A 31 16.41 12.60 10.06
CA GLU A 31 16.12 11.54 11.03
C GLU A 31 14.66 11.08 11.01
N TYR A 32 14.46 9.79 11.30
CA TYR A 32 13.15 9.21 11.58
C TYR A 32 12.70 9.55 13.01
N LYS A 33 11.48 10.10 13.16
CA LYS A 33 10.93 10.42 14.49
C LYS A 33 10.02 9.31 14.98
N THR A 34 10.53 8.50 15.91
CA THR A 34 9.79 7.38 16.51
C THR A 34 8.76 7.78 17.56
N LYS A 35 8.74 9.04 18.01
CA LYS A 35 7.87 9.53 19.09
C LYS A 35 6.36 9.31 18.84
N PRO A 36 5.82 9.53 17.62
CA PRO A 36 4.43 9.21 17.30
C PRO A 36 4.13 7.72 17.47
N MET A 37 5.03 6.85 16.98
CA MET A 37 4.87 5.40 17.11
C MET A 37 4.89 4.94 18.57
N GLN A 38 5.82 5.46 19.37
CA GLN A 38 5.90 5.17 20.80
C GLN A 38 4.61 5.56 21.55
N ARG A 39 4.01 6.70 21.19
CA ARG A 39 2.74 7.13 21.77
C ARG A 39 1.61 6.18 21.36
N SER A 40 1.57 5.79 20.08
CA SER A 40 0.57 4.83 19.57
C SER A 40 0.63 3.49 20.31
N ILE A 41 1.83 2.93 20.50
CA ILE A 41 2.05 1.71 21.27
C ILE A 41 1.59 1.88 22.71
N ARG A 42 1.93 3.00 23.37
CA ARG A 42 1.55 3.24 24.75
C ARG A 42 0.04 3.30 24.95
N GLU A 43 -0.69 3.95 24.04
CA GLU A 43 -2.16 3.98 24.13
C GLU A 43 -2.76 2.59 23.92
N LEU A 44 -2.18 1.77 23.04
CA LEU A 44 -2.58 0.39 22.82
C LEU A 44 -2.38 -0.48 24.08
N LEU A 45 -1.19 -0.39 24.69
CA LEU A 45 -0.89 -1.11 25.93
C LEU A 45 -1.74 -0.61 27.11
N ARG A 46 -2.03 0.68 27.17
CA ARG A 46 -2.88 1.29 28.21
C ARG A 46 -4.29 0.72 28.21
N VAL A 47 -4.82 0.33 27.05
CA VAL A 47 -6.12 -0.36 26.95
C VAL A 47 -5.98 -1.87 27.11
N GLY A 48 -4.82 -2.40 27.50
CA GLY A 48 -4.59 -3.83 27.72
C GLY A 48 -4.50 -4.66 26.44
N LEU A 49 -4.11 -4.05 25.32
CA LEU A 49 -3.88 -4.74 24.05
C LEU A 49 -2.37 -4.85 23.79
N GLN A 50 -1.83 -6.06 23.90
CA GLN A 50 -0.48 -6.38 23.42
C GLN A 50 -0.57 -6.70 21.92
N PRO A 51 0.19 -6.06 21.03
CA PRO A 51 0.32 -6.50 19.65
C PRO A 51 1.24 -7.71 19.54
N ASP A 52 0.99 -8.61 18.60
CA ASP A 52 1.90 -9.74 18.32
C ASP A 52 2.98 -9.31 17.34
N VAL A 53 2.62 -8.42 16.39
CA VAL A 53 3.54 -7.81 15.42
C VAL A 53 3.22 -6.32 15.29
N LEU A 54 4.28 -5.52 15.17
CA LEU A 54 4.23 -4.13 14.76
C LEU A 54 4.66 -4.02 13.31
N ILE A 55 3.84 -3.40 12.46
CA ILE A 55 4.27 -2.96 11.13
C ILE A 55 4.50 -1.46 11.21
N VAL A 56 5.68 -1.01 10.82
CA VAL A 56 6.11 0.37 10.92
C VAL A 56 6.26 0.94 9.51
N ARG A 57 5.26 1.70 9.08
CA ARG A 57 5.30 2.40 7.80
C ARG A 57 6.24 3.59 7.86
N SER A 58 7.02 3.83 6.81
CA SER A 58 7.97 4.95 6.75
C SER A 58 8.09 5.54 5.36
N GLU A 59 8.14 6.86 5.27
CA GLU A 59 8.29 7.65 4.03
C GLU A 59 9.68 7.55 3.36
N ALA A 60 10.40 6.44 3.55
CA ALA A 60 11.80 6.32 3.13
C ALA A 60 12.02 6.78 1.68
N THR A 61 12.85 7.81 1.50
CA THR A 61 13.13 8.45 0.21
C THR A 61 13.69 7.49 -0.84
N ASP A 62 14.28 6.37 -0.39
CA ASP A 62 14.93 5.36 -1.24
C ASP A 62 14.34 3.94 -1.07
N GLN A 63 13.12 3.79 -0.55
CA GLN A 63 12.49 2.49 -0.25
C GLN A 63 13.33 1.62 0.72
N ARG A 64 14.25 2.23 1.46
CA ARG A 64 15.12 1.55 2.43
C ARG A 64 14.36 1.24 3.72
N PRO A 65 14.57 0.07 4.33
CA PRO A 65 14.02 -0.22 5.65
C PRO A 65 14.60 0.74 6.69
N LEU A 66 13.88 0.91 7.79
CA LEU A 66 14.38 1.63 8.96
C LEU A 66 15.62 0.93 9.53
N ASP A 67 16.56 1.73 10.02
CA ASP A 67 17.76 1.23 10.67
C ASP A 67 17.42 0.35 11.88
N GLN A 68 18.26 -0.67 12.12
CA GLN A 68 18.06 -1.63 13.20
C GLN A 68 17.85 -0.97 14.57
N GLY A 69 18.63 0.08 14.89
CA GLY A 69 18.49 0.80 16.15
C GLY A 69 17.14 1.53 16.33
N VAL A 70 16.48 1.92 15.23
CA VAL A 70 15.12 2.47 15.25
C VAL A 70 14.12 1.37 15.58
N LEU A 71 14.27 0.20 14.98
CA LEU A 71 13.41 -0.96 15.21
C LEU A 71 13.55 -1.50 16.63
N ASP A 72 14.78 -1.65 17.13
CA ASP A 72 15.07 -2.10 18.51
C ASP A 72 14.44 -1.15 19.54
N LYS A 73 14.52 0.16 19.30
CA LYS A 73 13.88 1.15 20.16
C LYS A 73 12.36 0.98 20.16
N ILE A 74 11.75 0.80 18.99
CA ILE A 74 10.29 0.58 18.88
C ILE A 74 9.89 -0.72 19.59
N ALA A 75 10.66 -1.79 19.40
CA ALA A 75 10.45 -3.09 20.04
C ALA A 75 10.46 -2.97 21.57
N LEU A 76 11.43 -2.25 22.13
CA LEU A 76 11.54 -1.97 23.56
C LEU A 76 10.29 -1.25 24.11
N PHE A 77 9.75 -0.26 23.40
CA PHE A 77 8.53 0.42 23.82
C PHE A 77 7.28 -0.46 23.71
N GLY A 78 7.27 -1.40 22.77
CA GLY A 78 6.21 -2.38 22.57
C GLY A 78 6.27 -3.58 23.50
N ASN A 79 7.37 -3.76 24.24
CA ASN A 79 7.68 -5.01 24.94
C ASN A 79 7.56 -6.22 23.99
N LEU A 80 8.21 -6.13 22.83
CA LEU A 80 8.26 -7.16 21.80
C LEU A 80 9.69 -7.49 21.42
N ASP A 81 9.89 -8.69 20.86
CA ASP A 81 11.12 -9.03 20.17
C ASP A 81 11.29 -8.13 18.93
N THR A 82 12.52 -7.75 18.60
CA THR A 82 12.72 -6.89 17.42
C THR A 82 12.27 -7.57 16.12
N GLN A 83 12.33 -8.91 16.04
CA GLN A 83 11.80 -9.66 14.90
C GLN A 83 10.28 -9.50 14.73
N SER A 84 9.56 -9.08 15.76
CA SER A 84 8.14 -8.74 15.70
C SER A 84 7.89 -7.30 15.27
N VAL A 85 8.94 -6.51 14.99
CA VAL A 85 8.83 -5.13 14.49
C VAL A 85 9.32 -5.07 13.05
N ILE A 86 8.39 -4.88 12.12
CA ILE A 86 8.60 -4.99 10.69
C ILE A 86 8.60 -3.60 10.07
N SER A 87 9.73 -3.18 9.48
CA SER A 87 9.78 -1.96 8.69
C SER A 87 9.09 -2.16 7.34
N LEU A 88 8.15 -1.27 7.00
CA LEU A 88 7.48 -1.22 5.71
C LEU A 88 7.70 0.17 5.08
N PRO A 89 8.76 0.36 4.29
CA PRO A 89 8.96 1.60 3.57
C PRO A 89 7.87 1.79 2.51
N ASP A 90 7.67 3.04 2.08
CA ASP A 90 6.80 3.33 0.95
C ASP A 90 7.35 2.66 -0.30
N LEU A 91 6.50 1.90 -0.98
CA LEU A 91 6.84 1.13 -2.17
C LEU A 91 6.21 1.78 -3.41
N GLU A 92 6.81 1.56 -4.58
CA GLU A 92 6.35 2.13 -5.86
C GLU A 92 4.92 1.71 -6.26
N SER A 93 4.43 0.61 -5.68
CA SER A 93 3.14 0.05 -6.02
C SER A 93 2.55 -0.67 -4.82
N ILE A 94 1.22 -0.56 -4.67
CA ILE A 94 0.47 -1.35 -3.69
C ILE A 94 0.64 -2.86 -3.88
N TYR A 95 0.91 -3.31 -5.12
CA TYR A 95 1.16 -4.72 -5.42
C TYR A 95 2.51 -5.23 -4.90
N ASN A 96 3.44 -4.32 -4.60
CA ASN A 96 4.74 -4.67 -4.01
C ASN A 96 4.64 -4.95 -2.51
N VAL A 97 3.59 -4.47 -1.82
CA VAL A 97 3.47 -4.63 -0.36
C VAL A 97 3.42 -6.10 0.05
N PRO A 98 2.60 -6.99 -0.55
CA PRO A 98 2.61 -8.40 -0.19
C PRO A 98 3.92 -9.11 -0.57
N VAL A 99 4.54 -8.72 -1.69
CA VAL A 99 5.85 -9.26 -2.11
C VAL A 99 6.93 -8.91 -1.09
N TYR A 100 6.94 -7.66 -0.64
CA TYR A 100 7.87 -7.17 0.38
C TYR A 100 7.64 -7.89 1.71
N LEU A 101 6.39 -7.94 2.21
CA LEU A 101 6.06 -8.55 3.49
C LEU A 101 6.37 -10.06 3.52
N ARG A 102 6.26 -10.76 2.38
CA ARG A 102 6.66 -12.19 2.25
C ARG A 102 8.12 -12.42 2.63
N ASN A 103 8.99 -11.43 2.39
CA ASN A 103 10.42 -11.52 2.66
C ASN A 103 10.81 -10.98 4.05
N THR A 104 9.83 -10.62 4.89
CA THR A 104 10.06 -10.17 6.28
C THR A 104 9.79 -11.31 7.27
N SER A 105 10.04 -11.06 8.55
CA SER A 105 9.73 -11.98 9.65
C SER A 105 8.22 -12.23 9.85
N LEU A 106 7.32 -11.54 9.14
CA LEU A 106 5.87 -11.69 9.33
C LEU A 106 5.41 -13.14 9.20
N GLN A 107 5.87 -13.85 8.16
CA GLN A 107 5.53 -15.25 7.98
C GLN A 107 6.06 -16.10 9.14
N HIS A 108 7.29 -15.85 9.59
CA HIS A 108 7.87 -16.60 10.71
C HIS A 108 7.08 -16.38 12.01
N ASN A 109 6.67 -15.14 12.29
CA ASN A 109 5.85 -14.78 13.45
C ASN A 109 4.49 -15.49 13.41
N LEU A 110 3.86 -15.56 12.24
CA LEU A 110 2.61 -16.31 12.04
C LEU A 110 2.80 -17.83 12.20
N GLU A 111 3.89 -18.39 11.68
CA GLU A 111 4.21 -19.81 11.84
C GLU A 111 4.46 -20.18 13.31
N GLY A 112 5.14 -19.31 14.05
CA GLY A 112 5.37 -19.45 15.48
C GLY A 112 4.06 -19.40 16.27
N PHE A 113 3.20 -18.43 15.98
CA PHE A 113 1.87 -18.31 16.60
C PHE A 113 0.98 -19.53 16.33
N LEU A 114 0.93 -20.01 15.08
CA LEU A 114 0.10 -21.17 14.70
C LEU A 114 0.74 -22.52 15.06
N ASN A 115 1.97 -22.52 15.54
CA ASN A 115 2.80 -23.71 15.73
C ASN A 115 2.79 -24.64 14.49
N LYS A 116 2.84 -24.04 13.29
CA LYS A 116 2.70 -24.76 12.02
C LYS A 116 3.42 -24.02 10.89
N LYS A 117 4.10 -24.79 10.03
CA LYS A 117 4.67 -24.26 8.79
C LYS A 117 3.60 -23.84 7.79
N LEU A 118 3.74 -22.62 7.28
CA LEU A 118 2.84 -22.05 6.29
C LEU A 118 3.48 -22.18 4.91
N LYS A 119 2.77 -22.79 3.97
CA LYS A 119 3.15 -22.79 2.56
C LYS A 119 2.42 -21.65 1.85
N LEU A 120 2.85 -20.42 2.09
CA LEU A 120 2.27 -19.24 1.45
C LEU A 120 2.79 -19.14 0.01
N LYS A 121 1.93 -19.40 -0.97
CA LYS A 121 2.20 -19.06 -2.37
C LYS A 121 1.52 -17.73 -2.68
N LEU A 122 2.32 -16.69 -2.86
CA LEU A 122 1.80 -15.41 -3.32
C LEU A 122 1.40 -15.54 -4.80
N PRO A 123 0.19 -15.12 -5.20
CA PRO A 123 -0.19 -15.14 -6.61
C PRO A 123 0.78 -14.34 -7.47
N ASP A 124 1.16 -14.90 -8.63
CA ASP A 124 2.07 -14.27 -9.60
C ASP A 124 1.57 -12.89 -10.08
N PHE A 125 0.27 -12.63 -9.91
CA PHE A 125 -0.36 -11.32 -10.02
C PHE A 125 0.49 -10.24 -9.34
N TYR A 126 0.81 -10.37 -8.05
CA TYR A 126 1.48 -9.30 -7.30
C TYR A 126 2.84 -8.90 -7.92
N GLU A 127 3.62 -9.88 -8.39
CA GLU A 127 4.90 -9.62 -9.05
C GLU A 127 4.70 -9.02 -10.46
N LYS A 128 3.68 -9.47 -11.20
CA LYS A 128 3.33 -8.96 -12.54
C LYS A 128 2.88 -7.50 -12.53
N TYR A 129 2.02 -7.13 -11.58
CA TYR A 129 1.48 -5.76 -11.46
C TYR A 129 2.40 -4.86 -10.64
N GLY A 130 3.22 -5.40 -9.74
CA GLY A 130 4.25 -4.67 -9.01
C GLY A 130 5.27 -3.99 -9.92
N ASN A 131 5.67 -4.67 -11.01
CA ASN A 131 6.62 -4.17 -12.00
C ASN A 131 5.97 -3.37 -13.15
N HIS A 132 4.81 -2.75 -12.93
CA HIS A 132 4.04 -2.11 -13.99
C HIS A 132 4.72 -0.93 -14.69
N ASN A 133 5.53 -0.18 -13.96
CA ASN A 133 6.34 0.92 -14.46
C ASN A 133 7.46 0.49 -15.43
N LYS A 134 7.85 -0.79 -15.47
CA LYS A 134 8.94 -1.29 -16.35
C LYS A 134 8.49 -1.56 -17.79
N ARG A 135 7.20 -1.37 -18.11
CA ARG A 135 6.63 -1.68 -19.42
C ARG A 135 6.98 -0.59 -20.44
N LYS A 136 7.53 -1.00 -21.59
CA LYS A 136 8.02 -0.09 -22.64
C LYS A 136 6.90 0.58 -23.43
N GLN A 137 5.83 -0.15 -23.71
CA GLN A 137 4.68 0.39 -24.46
C GLN A 137 3.76 1.14 -23.51
N VAL A 138 3.35 2.34 -23.89
CA VAL A 138 2.48 3.20 -23.06
C VAL A 138 1.11 3.29 -23.71
N ILE A 139 0.05 3.10 -22.92
CA ILE A 139 -1.32 3.44 -23.30
C ILE A 139 -1.72 4.72 -22.57
N LYS A 140 -2.32 5.67 -23.31
CA LYS A 140 -2.78 6.94 -22.74
C LYS A 140 -4.30 6.93 -22.63
N VAL A 141 -4.82 7.28 -21.46
CA VAL A 141 -6.27 7.31 -21.20
C VAL A 141 -6.63 8.64 -20.54
N GLY A 142 -7.55 9.39 -21.14
CA GLY A 142 -8.18 10.54 -20.50
C GLY A 142 -9.46 10.10 -19.81
N LEU A 143 -9.59 10.34 -18.50
CA LEU A 143 -10.80 10.05 -17.75
C LEU A 143 -11.53 11.36 -17.46
N ILE A 144 -12.71 11.53 -18.05
CA ILE A 144 -13.56 12.69 -17.75
C ILE A 144 -14.21 12.47 -16.39
N VAL A 145 -13.93 13.36 -15.45
CA VAL A 145 -14.38 13.28 -14.07
C VAL A 145 -15.05 14.57 -13.63
N LYS A 146 -15.99 14.46 -12.70
CA LYS A 146 -16.68 15.62 -12.12
C LYS A 146 -15.81 16.35 -11.09
N TYR A 147 -14.93 15.61 -10.42
CA TYR A 147 -14.08 16.14 -9.35
C TYR A 147 -12.63 15.73 -9.57
N THR A 148 -11.86 16.58 -10.25
CA THR A 148 -10.44 16.33 -10.53
C THR A 148 -9.55 16.31 -9.28
N LYS A 149 -9.95 17.02 -8.22
CA LYS A 149 -9.18 17.15 -6.97
C LYS A 149 -9.31 15.96 -6.00
N LEU A 150 -10.17 15.00 -6.31
CA LEU A 150 -10.46 13.85 -5.45
C LEU A 150 -10.17 12.55 -6.21
N GLU A 151 -8.88 12.26 -6.44
CA GLU A 151 -8.47 11.02 -7.14
C GLU A 151 -9.03 9.76 -6.48
N ASP A 152 -9.16 9.76 -5.15
CA ASP A 152 -9.71 8.65 -4.36
C ASP A 152 -11.13 8.24 -4.81
N SER A 153 -11.93 9.17 -5.34
CA SER A 153 -13.27 8.88 -5.85
C SER A 153 -13.26 7.97 -7.07
N TYR A 154 -12.12 7.89 -7.75
CA TYR A 154 -11.94 7.15 -9.00
C TYR A 154 -10.90 6.02 -8.86
N LEU A 155 -10.40 5.76 -7.66
CA LEU A 155 -9.34 4.78 -7.42
C LEU A 155 -9.68 3.39 -7.99
N SER A 156 -10.91 2.92 -7.81
CA SER A 156 -11.34 1.62 -8.34
C SER A 156 -11.29 1.55 -9.87
N VAL A 157 -11.70 2.63 -10.55
CA VAL A 157 -11.65 2.75 -12.01
C VAL A 157 -10.21 2.82 -12.50
N LEU A 158 -9.39 3.63 -11.84
CA LEU A 158 -7.97 3.76 -12.16
C LEU A 158 -7.22 2.44 -11.98
N GLU A 159 -7.50 1.69 -10.91
CA GLU A 159 -6.91 0.37 -10.70
C GLU A 159 -7.39 -0.65 -11.74
N ALA A 160 -8.67 -0.65 -12.13
CA ALA A 160 -9.15 -1.51 -13.21
C ALA A 160 -8.44 -1.22 -14.55
N LEU A 161 -8.24 0.07 -14.88
CA LEU A 161 -7.49 0.48 -16.07
C LEU A 161 -6.02 0.07 -15.99
N LYS A 162 -5.38 0.22 -14.82
CA LYS A 162 -4.01 -0.26 -14.60
C LYS A 162 -3.93 -1.76 -14.84
N VAL A 163 -4.90 -2.52 -14.31
CA VAL A 163 -4.94 -3.97 -14.48
C VAL A 163 -5.07 -4.36 -15.96
N ALA A 164 -5.98 -3.71 -16.70
CA ALA A 164 -6.16 -3.93 -18.14
C ALA A 164 -4.93 -3.52 -18.96
N ALA A 165 -4.26 -2.42 -18.64
CA ALA A 165 -3.04 -2.02 -19.33
C ALA A 165 -1.93 -3.07 -19.11
N VAL A 166 -1.77 -3.55 -17.89
CA VAL A 166 -0.77 -4.56 -17.53
C VAL A 166 -1.08 -5.92 -18.18
N SER A 167 -2.35 -6.31 -18.35
CA SER A 167 -2.69 -7.55 -19.07
C SER A 167 -2.21 -7.50 -20.53
N GLU A 168 -2.28 -6.32 -21.15
CA GLU A 168 -1.77 -6.04 -22.50
C GLU A 168 -0.27 -5.71 -22.55
N ASN A 169 0.46 -5.92 -21.44
CA ASN A 169 1.88 -5.60 -21.30
C ASN A 169 2.23 -4.12 -21.59
N LYS A 170 1.32 -3.20 -21.26
CA LYS A 170 1.47 -1.75 -21.41
C LYS A 170 1.50 -1.03 -20.05
N PHE A 171 2.16 0.12 -20.02
CA PHE A 171 2.11 1.07 -18.92
C PHE A 171 0.94 2.03 -19.12
N LEU A 172 0.06 2.16 -18.13
CA LEU A 172 -1.01 3.15 -18.16
C LEU A 172 -0.46 4.52 -17.81
N ARG A 173 -0.63 5.49 -18.71
CA ARG A 173 -0.56 6.91 -18.38
C ARG A 173 -1.97 7.48 -18.46
N TYR A 174 -2.51 7.96 -17.35
CA TYR A 174 -3.84 8.55 -17.31
C TYR A 174 -3.80 10.03 -16.98
N GLU A 175 -4.83 10.75 -17.40
CA GLU A 175 -5.07 12.15 -17.08
C GLU A 175 -6.54 12.31 -16.66
N LEU A 176 -6.77 12.92 -15.51
CA LEU A 176 -8.12 13.27 -15.06
C LEU A 176 -8.51 14.61 -15.69
N ILE A 177 -9.55 14.59 -16.51
CA ILE A 177 -10.05 15.76 -17.24
C ILE A 177 -11.31 16.24 -16.54
N ASP A 178 -11.37 17.52 -16.20
CA ASP A 178 -12.58 18.09 -15.63
C ASP A 178 -13.73 18.07 -16.65
N SER A 179 -14.88 17.54 -16.23
CA SER A 179 -16.10 17.53 -17.04
C SER A 179 -16.57 18.93 -17.48
N GLU A 180 -16.16 19.99 -16.77
CA GLU A 180 -16.48 21.37 -17.12
C GLU A 180 -15.51 21.96 -18.16
N ASP A 181 -14.33 21.36 -18.36
CA ASP A 181 -13.33 21.82 -19.32
C ASP A 181 -13.64 21.32 -20.75
N LYS A 182 -14.52 22.08 -21.42
CA LYS A 182 -14.95 21.79 -22.80
C LYS A 182 -13.83 21.89 -23.82
N ASP A 183 -12.75 22.62 -23.55
CA ASP A 183 -11.67 22.83 -24.51
C ASP A 183 -10.70 21.64 -24.51
N LEU A 184 -10.37 21.08 -23.35
CA LEU A 184 -9.62 19.83 -23.25
C LEU A 184 -10.41 18.65 -23.82
N ILE A 185 -11.71 18.59 -23.55
CA ILE A 185 -12.61 17.58 -24.12
C ILE A 185 -12.61 17.66 -25.66
N LYS A 186 -12.65 18.87 -26.23
CA LYS A 186 -12.59 19.08 -27.69
C LYS A 186 -11.23 18.75 -28.31
N LYS A 187 -10.12 19.09 -27.64
CA LYS A 187 -8.77 18.76 -28.10
C LYS A 187 -8.53 17.24 -28.16
N GLY A 188 -9.18 16.46 -27.30
CA GLY A 188 -9.15 14.99 -27.31
C GLY A 188 -9.93 14.33 -28.47
N HIS A 189 -10.77 15.07 -29.21
CA HIS A 189 -11.56 14.56 -30.34
C HIS A 189 -10.78 14.45 -31.66
N GLY A 190 -9.46 14.65 -31.65
CA GLY A 190 -8.58 14.43 -32.79
C GLY A 190 -8.20 12.95 -32.96
N GLY A 191 -9.02 12.20 -33.71
CA GLY A 191 -8.64 11.03 -34.51
C GLY A 191 -7.74 9.96 -33.86
N CYS A 192 -8.32 8.79 -33.62
CA CYS A 192 -7.56 7.54 -33.55
C CYS A 192 -6.78 7.36 -34.86
N ASN A 193 -5.46 7.59 -34.83
CA ASN A 193 -4.55 7.03 -35.83
C ASN A 193 -3.80 5.89 -35.15
N CYS A 194 -4.02 4.70 -35.68
CA CYS A 194 -3.40 3.44 -35.27
C CYS A 194 -1.87 3.60 -35.14
N GLY A 195 -1.39 3.48 -33.90
CA GLY A 195 0.04 3.47 -33.55
C GLY A 195 0.29 3.49 -32.04
N SER A 196 -0.52 4.24 -31.29
CA SER A 196 -0.44 4.32 -29.82
C SER A 196 -1.75 4.89 -29.26
N GLY A 197 -2.67 4.00 -28.87
CA GLY A 197 -4.10 4.29 -28.71
C GLY A 197 -4.50 5.29 -27.61
N TRP A 198 -5.66 5.90 -27.84
CA TRP A 198 -6.50 6.63 -26.90
C TRP A 198 -7.85 5.91 -26.83
N ILE A 199 -8.33 5.56 -25.63
CA ILE A 199 -9.68 4.99 -25.47
C ILE A 199 -10.58 6.02 -24.82
N TRP A 200 -11.62 6.41 -25.56
CA TRP A 200 -12.80 7.18 -25.14
C TRP A 200 -14.02 6.30 -25.40
N GLU A 201 -14.80 5.93 -24.38
CA GLU A 201 -16.13 5.35 -24.63
C GLU A 201 -17.22 6.38 -24.28
N LYS A 202 -17.67 7.12 -25.29
CA LYS A 202 -18.96 7.81 -25.26
C LYS A 202 -20.03 6.79 -25.66
N ARG A 203 -20.75 6.19 -24.71
CA ARG A 203 -22.04 5.57 -25.02
C ARG A 203 -23.12 6.65 -24.94
N TYR A 204 -23.49 7.17 -26.10
CA TYR A 204 -24.82 7.79 -26.29
C TYR A 204 -25.65 6.83 -27.14
N GLY A 205 -26.82 6.44 -26.61
CA GLY A 205 -27.83 5.62 -27.28
C GLY A 205 -28.65 4.83 -26.25
N GLY A 206 -29.91 5.15 -25.97
CA GLY A 206 -30.81 6.14 -26.59
C GLY A 206 -31.92 6.61 -25.67
#